data_AF-A0A4Q2E1G9-F1
#
_entry.id   AF-A0A4Q2E1G9-F1
#
_cell.length_a   1.000
_cell.length_b   1.000
_cell.length_c   1.000
_cell.angle_alpha   90.00
_cell.angle_beta   90.00
_cell.angle_gamma   90.00
#
_symmetry.space_group_name_H-M   'P 1'
#
loop_
_entity.id
_entity.type
_entity.pdbx_description
1 polymer ?
#
loop_
_entity_poly.entity_id
_entity_poly.type
_entity_poly.pdbx_seq_one_letter_code
_entity_poly.pdbx_strand_id
1 'polypeptide(L)' 'MFHMGLKIAGIETDVEEAECYVANMIYKGFIRGYISHEKQMVVLAMNNSFPRAADRQNPYALV' A
#
# COMPACT_ATOMS: atom_id res chain seq x y z
N MET A 1 9.36 -8.40 3.13
CA MET A 1 9.60 -7.85 1.77
C MET A 1 9.28 -6.35 1.71
N PHE A 2 8.07 -5.89 2.05
CA PHE A 2 7.69 -4.46 1.92
C PHE A 2 8.53 -3.51 2.79
N HIS A 3 8.68 -3.79 4.10
CA HIS A 3 9.53 -2.99 5.00
C HIS A 3 11.01 -2.91 4.55
N MET A 4 11.55 -3.99 3.96
CA MET A 4 12.90 -3.96 3.38
C MET A 4 12.97 -3.03 2.17
N GLY A 5 11.92 -3.00 1.34
CA GLY A 5 11.81 -2.05 0.23
C GLY A 5 11.83 -0.59 0.70
N LEU A 6 11.15 -0.27 1.80
CA LEU A 6 11.19 1.07 2.40
C LEU A 6 12.60 1.43 2.88
N LYS A 7 13.29 0.50 3.56
CA LYS A 7 14.68 0.69 3.98
C LYS A 7 15.63 0.94 2.81
N ILE A 8 15.50 0.19 1.72
CA ILE A 8 16.31 0.39 0.50
C ILE A 8 16.00 1.75 -0.14
N ALA A 9 14.75 2.21 -0.09
CA ALA A 9 14.34 3.53 -0.55
C ALA A 9 14.83 4.67 0.37
N GLY A 10 15.57 4.37 1.45
CA GLY A 10 16.05 5.35 2.42
C GLY A 10 14.97 5.84 3.40
N ILE A 11 13.83 5.15 3.47
CA ILE A 11 12.75 5.46 4.39
C ILE A 11 12.94 4.60 5.64
N GLU A 12 13.40 5.24 6.72
CA GLU A 12 13.46 4.63 8.05
C GLU A 12 12.06 4.65 8.66
N THR A 13 11.55 3.46 8.96
CA THR A 13 10.19 3.23 9.42
C THR A 13 10.20 1.93 10.19
N ASP A 14 9.40 1.79 11.24
CA ASP A 14 9.24 0.51 11.93
C ASP A 14 8.37 -0.48 11.10
N VAL A 15 8.00 -1.62 11.68
CA VAL A 15 7.16 -2.59 10.97
C VAL A 15 5.68 -2.18 11.05
N GLU A 16 5.23 -1.63 12.17
CA GLU A 16 3.85 -1.17 12.37
C GLU A 16 3.48 0.03 11.47
N GLU A 17 4.35 1.01 11.33
CA GLU A 17 4.26 2.14 10.41
C GLU A 17 4.33 1.66 8.96
N ALA A 18 5.14 0.65 8.64
CA ALA A 18 5.14 0.05 7.31
C ALA A 18 3.76 -0.56 6.97
N GLU A 19 3.11 -1.23 7.94
CA GLU A 19 1.72 -1.66 7.80
C GLU A 19 0.76 -0.48 7.63
N CYS A 20 0.94 0.60 8.42
CA CYS A 20 0.15 1.82 8.32
C CYS A 20 0.25 2.47 6.93
N TYR A 21 1.44 2.53 6.33
CA TYR A 21 1.62 3.01 4.96
C TYR A 21 0.80 2.20 3.96
N VAL A 22 0.82 0.87 4.06
CA VAL A 22 0.01 0.01 3.19
C VAL A 22 -1.48 0.24 3.43
N ALA A 23 -1.91 0.32 4.69
CA ALA A 23 -3.30 0.58 5.03
C ALA A 23 -3.80 1.89 4.42
N ASN A 24 -2.98 2.94 4.49
CA ASN A 24 -3.27 4.23 3.85
C ASN A 24 -3.33 4.13 2.32
N MET A 25 -2.46 3.33 1.69
CA MET A 25 -2.52 3.10 0.24
C MET A 25 -3.79 2.35 -0.17
N ILE A 26 -4.27 1.41 0.65
CA ILE A 26 -5.53 0.70 0.41
C ILE A 26 -6.71 1.68 0.59
N TYR A 27 -6.71 2.45 1.68
CA TYR A 27 -7.76 3.43 1.98
C TYR A 27 -7.88 4.51 0.89
N LYS A 28 -6.75 5.04 0.39
CA LYS A 28 -6.72 6.03 -0.70
C LYS A 28 -7.04 5.42 -2.07
N GLY A 29 -7.24 4.11 -2.17
CA GLY A 29 -7.51 3.42 -3.42
C GLY A 29 -6.30 3.32 -4.36
N PHE A 30 -5.08 3.47 -3.85
CA PHE A 30 -3.85 3.23 -4.60
C PHE A 30 -3.55 1.74 -4.75
N ILE A 31 -3.99 0.94 -3.79
CA ILE A 31 -3.87 -0.51 -3.78
C ILE A 31 -5.26 -1.10 -3.55
N ARG A 32 -5.64 -2.09 -4.35
CA ARG A 32 -6.87 -2.87 -4.12
C ARG A 32 -6.48 -4.20 -3.50
N GLY A 33 -6.81 -4.36 -2.22
CA GLY A 33 -6.45 -5.53 -1.45
C GLY A 33 -6.80 -5.38 0.02
N TYR A 34 -6.37 -6.32 0.84
CA TYR A 34 -6.49 -6.28 2.30
C TYR A 34 -5.20 -6.77 2.96
N ILE A 35 -4.98 -6.37 4.22
CA ILE A 35 -3.86 -6.83 5.02
C ILE A 35 -4.28 -8.08 5.79
N SER A 36 -3.52 -9.17 5.65
CA SER A 36 -3.64 -10.37 6.46
C SER A 36 -2.60 -10.32 7.58
N HIS A 37 -3.02 -9.88 8.77
CA HIS A 37 -2.13 -9.78 9.93
C HIS A 37 -1.59 -11.14 10.37
N GLU A 38 -2.40 -12.20 10.27
CA GLU A 38 -1.99 -13.58 10.61
C GLU A 38 -0.80 -14.07 9.76
N LYS A 39 -0.82 -13.74 8.46
CA LYS A 39 0.23 -14.14 7.51
C LYS A 39 1.28 -13.06 7.27
N GLN A 40 1.15 -11.91 7.94
CA GLN A 40 2.03 -10.74 7.79
C GLN A 40 2.23 -10.38 6.30
N MET A 41 1.13 -10.36 5.54
CA MET A 41 1.16 -10.11 4.09
C MET A 41 -0.05 -9.32 3.60
N VAL A 42 0.11 -8.69 2.44
CA VAL A 42 -0.96 -7.96 1.76
C VAL A 42 -1.53 -8.85 0.66
N VAL A 43 -2.83 -9.13 0.73
CA VAL A 43 -3.54 -9.91 -0.28
C VAL A 43 -4.15 -8.94 -1.28
N LEU A 44 -3.70 -9.02 -2.52
CA LEU A 44 -4.12 -8.14 -3.61
C LEU A 44 -5.33 -8.70 -4.35
N ALA A 45 -6.16 -7.81 -4.90
CA ALA A 45 -7.23 -8.18 -5.80
C ALA A 45 -6.65 -8.82 -7.07
N MET A 46 -7.32 -9.84 -7.62
CA MET A 46 -6.85 -10.55 -8.82
C MET A 46 -6.76 -9.64 -10.06
N ASN A 47 -7.67 -8.66 -10.15
CA ASN A 47 -7.73 -7.72 -11.27
C ASN A 47 -7.58 -6.28 -10.77
N ASN A 48 -6.76 -5.50 -11.49
CA ASN A 48 -6.53 -4.08 -11.25
C ASN A 48 -6.06 -3.78 -9.80
N SER A 49 -5.12 -4.58 -9.28
CA SER A 49 -4.59 -4.41 -7.91
C SER A 49 -3.93 -3.06 -7.69
N PHE A 50 -3.37 -2.48 -8.74
CA PHE A 50 -2.73 -1.16 -8.75
C PHE A 50 -3.41 -0.29 -9.81
N PRO A 51 -4.52 0.39 -9.48
CA PRO A 51 -5.22 1.25 -10.41
C PRO A 51 -4.34 2.40 -10.91
N ARG A 52 -4.51 2.72 -12.19
CA ARG A 52 -3.84 3.87 -12.83
C ARG A 52 -4.29 5.15 -12.13
N ALA A 53 -3.44 6.18 -12.16
CA ALA A 53 -3.76 7.46 -11.52
C ALA A 53 -5.13 8.01 -11.95
N ALA A 54 -5.47 7.90 -13.23
CA ALA A 54 -6.74 8.34 -13.80
C ALA A 54 -7.97 7.55 -13.31
N ASP A 55 -7.80 6.29 -12.90
CA ASP A 55 -8.89 5.40 -12.50
C ASP A 55 -9.16 5.47 -10.98
N ARG A 56 -8.40 6.29 -10.25
CA ARG A 56 -8.56 6.48 -8.80
C ARG A 56 -9.72 7.42 -8.52
N GLN A 57 -10.37 7.23 -7.38
CA GLN A 57 -11.51 8.05 -6.97
C GLN A 57 -11.16 9.55 -6.85
N ASN A 58 -9.90 9.86 -6.51
CA ASN A 58 -9.37 11.22 -6.54
C ASN A 58 -8.02 11.24 -7.30
N PRO A 59 -8.03 11.42 -8.63
CA PRO A 59 -6.84 11.27 -9.47
C PRO A 59 -5.79 12.38 -9.29
N TYR A 60 -6.17 13.53 -8.71
CA TYR A 60 -5.31 14.70 -8.53
C TYR A 60 -5.17 15.13 -7.06
N ALA A 61 -5.46 14.24 -6.11
CA ALA A 61 -5.13 14.51 -4.72
C ALA A 61 -3.61 14.67 -4.58
N LEU A 62 -3.14 15.91 -4.45
CA LEU A 62 -1.78 16.21 -4.06
C LEU A 62 -1.57 15.60 -2.67
N VAL A 63 -0.51 14.79 -2.55
CA VAL A 63 -0.05 14.21 -1.28
C VAL A 63 0.10 15.31 -0.23
#